data_AF-A0A4P1K3Y0-F1
#
_entry.id   AF-A0A4P1K3Y0-F1
#
_cell.length_a   1.000
_cell.length_b   1.000
_cell.length_c   1.000
_cell.angle_alpha   90.00
_cell.angle_beta   90.00
_cell.angle_gamma   90.00
#
_symmetry.space_group_name_H-M   'P 1'
#
loop_
_entity.id
_entity.type
_entity.pdbx_description
1 polymer ?
#
loop_
_entity_poly.entity_id
_entity_poly.type
_entity_poly.pdbx_seq_one_letter_code
_entity_poly.pdbx_strand_id
1 'polypeptide(L)'
;MTVEADAARFQYKGDGDVEGVTGRLRGVERWDATASGKAILFEDTDGRTFVADGHQRRGLARRLAEQGWDDARLDGYLFRASDGWSAREVRVVAALKNIREGSGAIMDAAKLFREAPAALRDRSLPVTGEFIQQARQLASLSDAAFRAVANGVIPERYGAVLGEVAGDRPELHGDLVDLIRRGEPGSADGARALVHEAMLDDFIASEGVQMDLFGGLPRESTVIARGRIREAVMRSLRKDERTFAALVKNADAVEAGGNVLARSDNEARLALDRAAQELVSRLSLRSGEIGEAFAEAAAAVTKGEATPGGAAKGLTQRIRNAVKAGDLLELERKAVIDPDAPSPQAVKAAEAFDQPGGRGQADQIPPKPEDVELEAGLSPGLFDDLPTDMPEERALNVLRACAPGRG
;
A
#
# COMPACT_ATOMS: atom_id res chain seq x y z
N MET A 1 -21.20 9.44 -37.04
CA MET A 1 -20.55 8.24 -36.46
C MET A 1 -21.28 7.91 -35.18
N THR A 2 -21.82 6.70 -35.06
CA THR A 2 -22.54 6.27 -33.85
C THR A 2 -21.52 5.65 -32.89
N VAL A 3 -21.49 6.11 -31.64
CA VAL A 3 -20.61 5.57 -30.60
C VAL A 3 -21.44 4.79 -29.59
N GLU A 4 -21.18 3.49 -29.49
CA GLU A 4 -21.82 2.56 -28.57
C GLU A 4 -21.10 2.51 -27.22
N ALA A 5 -21.74 1.94 -26.19
CA ALA A 5 -21.13 1.72 -24.88
C ALA A 5 -21.16 0.22 -24.57
N ASP A 6 -20.02 -0.31 -24.12
CA ASP A 6 -19.86 -1.69 -23.64
C ASP A 6 -19.04 -1.65 -22.35
N ALA A 7 -19.74 -1.37 -21.24
CA ALA A 7 -19.12 -1.17 -19.94
C ALA A 7 -18.41 -2.43 -19.44
N ALA A 8 -18.96 -3.62 -19.70
CA ALA A 8 -18.33 -4.88 -19.30
C ALA A 8 -16.95 -5.07 -19.96
N ARG A 9 -16.83 -4.68 -21.23
CA ARG A 9 -15.59 -4.78 -21.99
C ARG A 9 -14.59 -3.69 -21.64
N PHE A 10 -15.03 -2.44 -21.45
CA PHE A 10 -14.11 -1.29 -21.35
C PHE A 10 -14.03 -0.60 -19.99
N GLN A 11 -14.88 -0.92 -19.02
CA GLN A 11 -14.91 -0.26 -17.72
C GLN A 11 -14.44 -1.18 -16.58
N TYR A 12 -13.56 -0.67 -15.71
CA TYR A 12 -13.13 -1.37 -14.49
C TYR A 12 -14.07 -1.17 -13.29
N LYS A 13 -14.81 -0.06 -13.31
CA LYS A 13 -15.82 0.34 -12.32
C LYS A 13 -17.04 -0.58 -12.36
N GLY A 14 -17.52 -0.98 -11.19
CA GLY A 14 -18.70 -1.85 -11.04
C GLY A 14 -19.99 -1.13 -10.66
N ASP A 15 -19.93 0.19 -10.48
CA ASP A 15 -20.99 1.06 -9.96
C ASP A 15 -21.78 1.84 -11.05
N GLY A 16 -21.46 1.60 -12.32
CA GLY A 16 -22.19 2.14 -13.47
C GLY A 16 -23.40 1.31 -13.88
N ASP A 17 -24.30 1.90 -14.66
CA ASP A 17 -25.33 1.15 -15.40
C ASP A 17 -24.73 0.30 -16.54
N VAL A 18 -25.57 -0.33 -17.35
CA VAL A 18 -25.14 -1.15 -18.51
C VAL A 18 -24.30 -0.37 -19.53
N GLU A 19 -24.36 0.96 -19.52
CA GLU A 19 -23.56 1.85 -20.36
C GLU A 19 -22.38 2.49 -19.63
N GLY A 20 -22.19 2.16 -18.36
CA GLY A 20 -21.11 2.68 -17.54
C GLY A 20 -21.31 4.10 -17.05
N VAL A 21 -22.54 4.61 -17.15
CA VAL A 21 -22.94 5.94 -16.68
C VAL A 21 -23.33 5.84 -15.20
N THR A 22 -23.01 6.88 -14.43
CA THR A 22 -23.34 6.98 -13.00
C THR A 22 -24.24 8.19 -12.79
N GLY A 23 -24.70 8.41 -11.56
CA GLY A 23 -25.58 9.55 -11.25
C GLY A 23 -24.92 10.94 -11.40
N ARG A 24 -23.62 11.02 -11.69
CA ARG A 24 -22.81 12.24 -11.53
C ARG A 24 -23.23 13.40 -12.42
N LEU A 25 -23.67 13.14 -13.66
CA LEU A 25 -24.07 14.19 -14.62
C LEU A 25 -25.59 14.30 -14.81
N ARG A 26 -26.41 13.71 -13.92
CA ARG A 26 -27.87 13.74 -14.07
C ARG A 26 -28.43 15.17 -14.14
N GLY A 27 -27.91 16.11 -13.35
CA GLY A 27 -28.35 17.50 -13.31
C GLY A 27 -27.75 18.43 -14.37
N VAL A 28 -26.91 17.94 -15.29
CA VAL A 28 -26.22 18.79 -16.27
C VAL A 28 -27.07 18.99 -17.52
N GLU A 29 -27.68 20.16 -17.66
CA GLU A 29 -28.61 20.46 -18.76
C GLU A 29 -27.94 21.06 -20.01
N ARG A 30 -26.65 21.38 -19.95
CA ARG A 30 -25.90 22.01 -21.05
C ARG A 30 -24.56 21.35 -21.28
N TRP A 31 -24.14 21.29 -22.54
CA TRP A 31 -22.81 20.86 -22.92
C TRP A 31 -21.78 21.96 -22.64
N ASP A 32 -20.66 21.60 -22.02
CA ASP A 32 -19.49 22.47 -21.86
C ASP A 32 -18.29 21.78 -22.52
N ALA A 33 -17.86 22.31 -23.66
CA ALA A 33 -16.72 21.77 -24.40
C ALA A 33 -15.39 21.95 -23.65
N THR A 34 -15.27 22.96 -22.77
CA THR A 34 -14.03 23.23 -22.02
C THR A 34 -13.83 22.26 -20.86
N ALA A 35 -14.91 21.73 -20.30
CA ALA A 35 -14.89 20.69 -19.29
C ALA A 35 -14.71 19.28 -19.89
N SER A 36 -14.77 19.13 -21.22
CA SER A 36 -14.63 17.85 -21.90
C SER A 36 -13.15 17.52 -22.14
N GLY A 37 -12.58 16.63 -21.31
CA GLY A 37 -11.28 16.02 -21.60
C GLY A 37 -11.28 15.23 -22.92
N LYS A 38 -10.18 14.60 -23.31
CA LYS A 38 -10.20 13.72 -24.49
C LYS A 38 -10.85 12.38 -24.13
N ALA A 39 -11.73 11.86 -24.98
CA ALA A 39 -12.28 10.51 -24.89
C ALA A 39 -11.32 9.49 -25.55
N ILE A 40 -11.48 8.22 -25.21
CA ILE A 40 -10.80 7.12 -25.91
C ILE A 40 -11.88 6.23 -26.51
N LEU A 41 -11.77 5.99 -27.81
CA LEU A 41 -12.73 5.23 -28.61
C LEU A 41 -12.03 4.02 -29.25
N PHE A 42 -12.75 2.92 -29.41
CA PHE A 42 -12.28 1.71 -30.07
C PHE A 42 -13.20 1.32 -31.23
N GLU A 43 -12.65 1.17 -32.43
CA GLU A 43 -13.35 0.62 -33.60
C GLU A 43 -13.01 -0.87 -33.73
N ASP A 44 -14.03 -1.72 -33.67
CA ASP A 44 -13.89 -3.17 -33.77
C ASP A 44 -13.78 -3.62 -35.24
N THR A 45 -13.49 -4.89 -35.46
CA THR A 45 -13.30 -5.48 -36.81
C THR A 45 -14.56 -5.44 -37.67
N ASP A 46 -15.73 -5.27 -37.06
CA ASP A 46 -17.02 -5.11 -37.73
C ASP A 46 -17.38 -3.64 -38.04
N GLY A 47 -16.48 -2.69 -37.71
CA GLY A 47 -16.67 -1.26 -37.94
C GLY A 47 -17.52 -0.56 -36.88
N ARG A 48 -17.99 -1.26 -35.84
CA ARG A 48 -18.68 -0.62 -34.70
C ARG A 48 -17.68 0.11 -33.81
N THR A 49 -18.06 1.29 -33.33
CA THR A 49 -17.22 2.06 -32.40
C THR A 49 -17.78 2.05 -30.99
N PHE A 50 -16.92 1.76 -30.03
CA PHE A 50 -17.22 1.73 -28.61
C PHE A 50 -16.46 2.82 -27.85
N VAL A 51 -17.07 3.41 -26.84
CA VAL A 51 -16.37 4.28 -25.89
C VAL A 51 -15.59 3.44 -24.87
N ALA A 52 -14.30 3.72 -24.72
CA ALA A 52 -13.44 3.10 -23.71
C ALA A 52 -13.15 4.04 -22.53
N ASP A 53 -13.00 5.34 -22.79
CA ASP A 53 -12.95 6.38 -21.76
C ASP A 53 -13.91 7.53 -22.12
N GLY A 54 -14.63 8.05 -21.13
CA GLY A 54 -15.63 9.10 -21.32
C GLY A 54 -17.09 8.64 -21.34
N HIS A 55 -17.41 7.47 -20.78
CA HIS A 55 -18.78 6.94 -20.67
C HIS A 55 -19.81 7.98 -20.18
N GLN A 56 -19.48 8.74 -19.13
CA GLN A 56 -20.35 9.81 -18.61
C GLN A 56 -20.65 10.90 -19.65
N ARG A 57 -19.62 11.31 -20.41
CA ARG A 57 -19.71 12.36 -21.42
C ARG A 57 -20.48 11.88 -22.65
N ARG A 58 -20.31 10.62 -23.03
CA ARG A 58 -21.12 9.95 -24.06
C ARG A 58 -22.59 9.86 -23.64
N GLY A 59 -22.88 9.50 -22.40
CA GLY A 59 -24.24 9.50 -21.86
C GLY A 59 -24.88 10.90 -21.90
N LEU A 60 -24.14 11.93 -21.46
CA LEU A 60 -24.58 13.32 -21.53
C LEU A 60 -24.85 13.77 -22.96
N ALA A 61 -23.92 13.54 -23.89
CA ALA A 61 -24.04 13.93 -25.29
C ALA A 61 -25.27 13.28 -25.95
N ARG A 62 -25.49 11.98 -25.72
CA ARG A 62 -26.69 11.31 -26.24
C ARG A 62 -27.98 11.92 -25.68
N ARG A 63 -28.05 12.11 -24.35
CA ARG A 63 -29.23 12.70 -23.71
C ARG A 63 -29.54 14.09 -24.25
N LEU A 64 -28.52 14.93 -24.44
CA LEU A 64 -28.70 16.27 -24.98
C LEU A 64 -29.16 16.22 -26.44
N ALA A 65 -28.60 15.33 -27.26
CA ALA A 65 -29.06 15.12 -28.63
C ALA A 65 -30.54 14.68 -28.69
N GLU A 66 -30.98 13.79 -27.80
CA GLU A 66 -32.40 13.40 -27.67
C GLU A 66 -33.32 14.58 -27.28
N GLN A 67 -32.76 15.61 -26.64
CA GLN A 67 -33.44 16.86 -26.29
C GLN A 67 -33.32 17.95 -27.38
N GLY A 68 -32.77 17.61 -28.55
CA GLY A 68 -32.62 18.51 -29.70
C GLY A 68 -31.38 19.42 -29.63
N TRP A 69 -30.38 19.09 -28.82
CA TRP A 69 -29.09 19.78 -28.80
C TRP A 69 -28.08 19.07 -29.71
N ASP A 70 -27.85 19.62 -30.91
CA ASP A 70 -27.00 19.02 -31.93
C ASP A 70 -25.49 19.33 -31.80
N ASP A 71 -25.13 20.31 -30.95
CA ASP A 71 -23.74 20.78 -30.81
C ASP A 71 -22.88 19.99 -29.80
N ALA A 72 -23.44 18.96 -29.16
CA ALA A 72 -22.70 18.12 -28.22
C ALA A 72 -21.71 17.21 -28.96
N ARG A 73 -20.42 17.60 -28.98
CA ARG A 73 -19.35 16.87 -29.67
C ARG A 73 -18.37 16.21 -28.71
N LEU A 74 -18.11 14.93 -28.91
CA LEU A 74 -17.09 14.16 -28.21
C LEU A 74 -15.75 14.25 -28.93
N ASP A 75 -14.79 14.94 -28.32
CA ASP A 75 -13.41 14.95 -28.81
C ASP A 75 -12.60 13.82 -28.17
N GLY A 76 -11.83 13.09 -28.97
CA GLY A 76 -11.08 11.93 -28.48
C GLY A 76 -10.10 11.33 -29.47
N TYR A 77 -9.47 10.24 -29.04
CA TYR A 77 -8.61 9.39 -29.85
C TYR A 77 -9.36 8.13 -30.27
N LEU A 78 -9.19 7.73 -31.53
CA LEU A 78 -9.78 6.51 -32.09
C LEU A 78 -8.70 5.47 -32.33
N PHE A 79 -8.84 4.32 -31.69
CA PHE A 79 -7.99 3.14 -31.85
C PHE A 79 -8.75 2.10 -32.66
N ARG A 80 -8.16 1.54 -33.73
CA ARG A 80 -8.86 0.58 -34.60
C ARG A 80 -8.26 -0.81 -34.49
N ALA A 81 -9.14 -1.82 -34.53
CA ALA A 81 -8.72 -3.21 -34.69
C ALA A 81 -7.94 -3.44 -35.99
N SER A 82 -8.29 -2.72 -37.07
CA SER A 82 -7.56 -2.76 -38.34
C SER A 82 -6.14 -2.22 -38.26
N ASP A 83 -5.86 -1.33 -37.31
CA ASP A 83 -4.53 -0.78 -37.01
C ASP A 83 -3.74 -1.68 -36.04
N GLY A 84 -4.29 -2.84 -35.66
CA GLY A 84 -3.64 -3.82 -34.78
C GLY A 84 -3.95 -3.67 -33.29
N TRP A 85 -4.85 -2.76 -32.90
CA TRP A 85 -5.23 -2.59 -31.50
C TRP A 85 -6.26 -3.61 -31.06
N SER A 86 -6.04 -4.24 -29.92
CA SER A 86 -7.08 -5.03 -29.25
C SER A 86 -7.90 -4.18 -28.30
N ALA A 87 -9.16 -4.55 -28.10
CA ALA A 87 -10.02 -3.91 -27.10
C ALA A 87 -9.42 -3.95 -25.68
N ARG A 88 -8.70 -5.02 -25.35
CA ARG A 88 -8.00 -5.16 -24.07
C ARG A 88 -6.91 -4.11 -23.90
N GLU A 89 -6.08 -3.89 -24.93
CA GLU A 89 -5.04 -2.85 -24.89
C GLU A 89 -5.64 -1.46 -24.78
N VAL A 90 -6.71 -1.17 -25.52
CA VAL A 90 -7.39 0.13 -25.46
C VAL A 90 -8.02 0.36 -24.09
N ARG A 91 -8.58 -0.67 -23.46
CA ARG A 91 -9.07 -0.63 -22.07
C ARG A 91 -7.94 -0.26 -21.09
N VAL A 92 -6.75 -0.86 -21.25
CA VAL A 92 -5.57 -0.54 -20.42
C VAL A 92 -5.15 0.92 -20.62
N VAL A 93 -5.08 1.40 -21.86
CA VAL A 93 -4.76 2.81 -22.17
C VAL A 93 -5.79 3.77 -21.53
N ALA A 94 -7.08 3.44 -21.61
CA ALA A 94 -8.16 4.19 -20.99
C ALA A 94 -8.04 4.25 -19.45
N ALA A 95 -7.73 3.12 -18.80
CA ALA A 95 -7.55 3.08 -17.36
C ALA A 95 -6.30 3.85 -16.90
N LEU A 96 -5.18 3.71 -17.63
CA LEU A 96 -3.96 4.47 -17.38
C LEU A 96 -4.18 5.98 -17.48
N LYS A 97 -4.94 6.44 -18.47
CA LYS A 97 -5.33 7.86 -18.58
C LYS A 97 -6.07 8.33 -17.32
N ASN A 98 -7.07 7.59 -16.84
CA ASN A 98 -7.82 7.95 -15.64
C ASN A 98 -6.95 7.99 -14.37
N ILE A 99 -5.97 7.10 -14.25
CA ILE A 99 -5.00 7.12 -13.15
C ILE A 99 -4.13 8.38 -13.21
N ARG A 100 -3.63 8.74 -14.40
CA ARG A 100 -2.80 9.95 -14.60
C ARG A 100 -3.59 11.24 -14.33
N GLU A 101 -4.88 11.25 -14.65
CA GLU A 101 -5.79 12.37 -14.38
C GLU A 101 -6.28 12.41 -12.92
N GLY A 102 -5.91 11.43 -12.08
CA GLY A 102 -6.32 11.35 -10.68
C GLY A 102 -7.81 11.04 -10.47
N SER A 103 -8.49 10.48 -11.48
CA SER A 103 -9.96 10.32 -11.52
C SER A 103 -10.46 8.88 -11.33
N GLY A 104 -9.60 7.98 -10.83
CA GLY A 104 -9.87 6.56 -10.59
C GLY A 104 -10.07 6.18 -9.12
N ALA A 105 -10.74 5.04 -8.86
CA ALA A 105 -10.76 4.40 -7.55
C ALA A 105 -9.52 3.50 -7.39
N ILE A 106 -9.05 3.32 -6.15
CA ILE A 106 -7.86 2.49 -5.86
C ILE A 106 -8.09 1.05 -6.33
N MET A 107 -9.28 0.49 -6.09
CA MET A 107 -9.63 -0.86 -6.54
C MET A 107 -9.64 -1.03 -8.06
N ASP A 108 -9.99 0.00 -8.83
CA ASP A 108 -9.93 -0.06 -10.30
C ASP A 108 -8.49 -0.11 -10.79
N ALA A 109 -7.61 0.69 -10.17
CA ALA A 109 -6.18 0.66 -10.45
C ALA A 109 -5.57 -0.69 -10.05
N ALA A 110 -5.99 -1.27 -8.92
CA ALA A 110 -5.55 -2.61 -8.52
C ALA A 110 -6.00 -3.69 -9.51
N LYS A 111 -7.26 -3.66 -9.99
CA LYS A 111 -7.74 -4.57 -11.06
C LYS A 111 -6.90 -4.43 -12.33
N LEU A 112 -6.61 -3.20 -12.75
CA LEU A 112 -5.74 -2.93 -13.89
C LEU A 112 -4.36 -3.56 -13.72
N PHE A 113 -3.73 -3.38 -12.55
CA PHE A 113 -2.39 -3.91 -12.31
C PHE A 113 -2.36 -5.44 -12.25
N ARG A 114 -3.45 -6.09 -11.81
CA ARG A 114 -3.60 -7.55 -11.89
C ARG A 114 -3.76 -8.03 -13.33
N GLU A 115 -4.61 -7.36 -14.11
CA GLU A 115 -4.87 -7.74 -15.51
C GLU A 115 -3.68 -7.45 -16.41
N ALA A 116 -3.00 -6.32 -16.20
CA ALA A 116 -1.88 -5.86 -17.00
C ALA A 116 -0.69 -5.45 -16.12
N PRO A 117 0.09 -6.41 -15.57
CA PRO A 117 1.24 -6.12 -14.71
C PRO A 117 2.30 -5.24 -15.38
N ALA A 118 2.41 -5.31 -16.71
CA ALA A 118 3.30 -4.45 -17.50
C ALA A 118 2.99 -2.95 -17.34
N ALA A 119 1.75 -2.59 -17.02
CA ALA A 119 1.33 -1.22 -16.76
C ALA A 119 2.11 -0.59 -15.59
N LEU A 120 2.58 -1.40 -14.63
CA LEU A 120 3.40 -0.92 -13.51
C LEU A 120 4.77 -0.39 -13.92
N ARG A 121 5.26 -0.80 -15.10
CA ARG A 121 6.53 -0.36 -15.68
C ARG A 121 6.39 0.92 -16.51
N ASP A 122 5.16 1.43 -16.68
CA ASP A 122 4.91 2.66 -17.40
C ASP A 122 5.47 3.85 -16.60
N ARG A 123 6.53 4.46 -17.13
CA ARG A 123 7.24 5.59 -16.52
C ARG A 123 6.42 6.89 -16.51
N SER A 124 5.30 6.93 -17.22
CA SER A 124 4.38 8.08 -17.20
C SER A 124 3.41 8.05 -16.01
N LEU A 125 3.36 6.95 -15.25
CA LEU A 125 2.58 6.91 -14.02
C LEU A 125 3.35 7.59 -12.88
N PRO A 126 2.69 8.41 -12.04
CA PRO A 126 3.31 8.96 -10.86
C PRO A 126 3.57 7.85 -9.83
N VAL A 127 4.75 7.22 -9.92
CA VAL A 127 5.12 6.00 -9.16
C VAL A 127 5.11 6.19 -7.65
N THR A 128 5.24 7.43 -7.16
CA THR A 128 5.47 7.76 -5.75
C THR A 128 4.20 8.08 -4.95
N GLY A 129 3.04 8.18 -5.59
CA GLY A 129 1.80 8.52 -4.89
C GLY A 129 1.31 7.39 -3.97
N GLU A 130 0.83 7.74 -2.77
CA GLU A 130 0.20 6.79 -1.83
C GLU A 130 -0.89 5.95 -2.51
N PHE A 131 -1.68 6.58 -3.39
CA PHE A 131 -2.69 5.92 -4.22
C PHE A 131 -2.12 4.76 -5.05
N ILE A 132 -1.00 4.97 -5.74
CA ILE A 132 -0.37 3.95 -6.61
C ILE A 132 0.22 2.84 -5.76
N GLN A 133 0.81 3.18 -4.61
CA GLN A 133 1.34 2.18 -3.69
C GLN A 133 0.23 1.29 -3.13
N GLN A 134 -0.88 1.85 -2.67
CA GLN A 134 -2.03 1.08 -2.19
C GLN A 134 -2.62 0.20 -3.30
N ALA A 135 -2.76 0.73 -4.52
CA ALA A 135 -3.24 -0.06 -5.66
C ALA A 135 -2.30 -1.22 -6.00
N ARG A 136 -0.97 -1.05 -5.90
CA ARG A 136 0.04 -2.11 -6.08
C ARG A 136 -0.09 -3.19 -5.01
N GLN A 137 -0.22 -2.79 -3.75
CA GLN A 137 -0.39 -3.71 -2.62
C GLN A 137 -1.70 -4.51 -2.74
N LEU A 138 -2.79 -3.87 -3.15
CA LEU A 138 -4.03 -4.58 -3.43
C LEU A 138 -3.88 -5.53 -4.62
N ALA A 139 -3.10 -5.16 -5.64
CA ALA A 139 -2.85 -6.01 -6.80
C ALA A 139 -1.99 -7.24 -6.47
N SER A 140 -1.16 -7.23 -5.42
CA SER A 140 -0.35 -8.39 -5.00
C SER A 140 -1.14 -9.44 -4.22
N LEU A 141 -2.39 -9.17 -3.86
CA LEU A 141 -3.23 -10.11 -3.11
C LEU A 141 -3.50 -11.42 -3.86
N SER A 142 -3.86 -12.48 -3.13
CA SER A 142 -4.35 -13.71 -3.76
C SER A 142 -5.76 -13.47 -4.31
N ASP A 143 -6.22 -14.27 -5.28
CA ASP A 143 -7.56 -14.10 -5.87
C ASP A 143 -8.69 -14.13 -4.83
N ALA A 144 -8.54 -14.98 -3.79
CA ALA A 144 -9.49 -15.06 -2.70
C ALA A 144 -9.52 -13.77 -1.87
N ALA A 145 -8.35 -13.27 -1.44
CA ALA A 145 -8.25 -12.07 -0.64
C ALA A 145 -8.63 -10.80 -1.43
N PHE A 146 -8.25 -10.72 -2.70
CA PHE A 146 -8.65 -9.62 -3.57
C PHE A 146 -10.18 -9.54 -3.71
N ARG A 147 -10.85 -10.68 -3.90
CA ARG A 147 -12.32 -10.75 -3.93
C ARG A 147 -12.94 -10.39 -2.59
N ALA A 148 -12.33 -10.79 -1.47
CA ALA A 148 -12.81 -10.42 -0.15
C ALA A 148 -12.81 -8.88 0.03
N VAL A 149 -11.74 -8.21 -0.39
CA VAL A 149 -11.67 -6.74 -0.39
C VAL A 149 -12.69 -6.13 -1.35
N ALA A 150 -12.76 -6.64 -2.59
CA ALA A 150 -13.69 -6.13 -3.61
C ALA A 150 -15.17 -6.25 -3.20
N ASN A 151 -15.51 -7.29 -2.43
CA ASN A 151 -16.85 -7.51 -1.90
C ASN A 151 -17.11 -6.79 -0.57
N GLY A 152 -16.13 -6.04 -0.04
CA GLY A 152 -16.25 -5.29 1.21
C GLY A 152 -16.21 -6.15 2.48
N VAL A 153 -15.72 -7.40 2.41
CA VAL A 153 -15.52 -8.25 3.60
C VAL A 153 -14.51 -7.60 4.55
N ILE A 154 -13.47 -7.00 3.98
CA ILE A 154 -12.55 -6.11 4.67
C ILE A 154 -12.38 -4.81 3.87
N PRO A 155 -12.17 -3.66 4.52
CA PRO A 155 -11.88 -2.40 3.84
C PRO A 155 -10.62 -2.42 2.96
N GLU A 156 -10.63 -1.63 1.88
CA GLU A 156 -9.49 -1.47 0.95
C GLU A 156 -8.17 -1.17 1.68
N ARG A 157 -8.21 -0.25 2.65
CA ARG A 157 -7.04 0.11 3.49
C ARG A 157 -6.44 -1.07 4.25
N TYR A 158 -7.23 -2.10 4.61
CA TYR A 158 -6.74 -3.29 5.30
C TYR A 158 -6.22 -4.32 4.29
N GLY A 159 -6.86 -4.42 3.12
CA GLY A 159 -6.34 -5.20 1.99
C GLY A 159 -4.96 -4.70 1.53
N ALA A 160 -4.76 -3.38 1.45
CA ALA A 160 -3.47 -2.79 1.10
C ALA A 160 -2.38 -3.15 2.14
N VAL A 161 -2.69 -3.10 3.43
CA VAL A 161 -1.78 -3.56 4.50
C VAL A 161 -1.42 -5.04 4.35
N LEU A 162 -2.40 -5.89 4.02
CA LEU A 162 -2.17 -7.32 3.83
C LEU A 162 -1.21 -7.56 2.66
N GLY A 163 -1.38 -6.87 1.53
CA GLY A 163 -0.48 -6.97 0.39
C GLY A 163 0.89 -6.31 0.59
N GLU A 164 0.99 -5.34 1.49
CA GLU A 164 2.26 -4.73 1.92
C GLU A 164 3.09 -5.70 2.77
N VAL A 165 2.46 -6.36 3.74
CA VAL A 165 3.15 -7.13 4.77
C VAL A 165 3.32 -8.60 4.38
N ALA A 166 2.30 -9.19 3.74
CA ALA A 166 2.24 -10.62 3.42
C ALA A 166 2.27 -10.91 1.91
N GLY A 167 2.61 -9.91 1.08
CA GLY A 167 2.52 -10.03 -0.38
C GLY A 167 3.37 -11.14 -1.01
N ASP A 168 4.38 -11.63 -0.29
CA ASP A 168 5.24 -12.76 -0.66
C ASP A 168 4.68 -14.14 -0.26
N ARG A 169 3.62 -14.18 0.57
CA ARG A 169 2.98 -15.40 1.10
C ARG A 169 1.49 -15.46 0.76
N PRO A 170 1.12 -15.59 -0.52
CA PRO A 170 -0.27 -15.56 -0.97
C PRO A 170 -1.17 -16.64 -0.38
N GLU A 171 -0.59 -17.76 0.05
CA GLU A 171 -1.26 -18.87 0.73
C GLU A 171 -1.87 -18.47 2.08
N LEU A 172 -1.27 -17.53 2.80
CA LEU A 172 -1.75 -17.08 4.12
C LEU A 172 -2.86 -16.03 4.03
N HIS A 173 -3.04 -15.42 2.85
CA HIS A 173 -3.94 -14.28 2.68
C HIS A 173 -5.39 -14.58 3.09
N GLY A 174 -5.87 -15.82 2.88
CA GLY A 174 -7.23 -16.21 3.28
C GLY A 174 -7.43 -16.14 4.79
N ASP A 175 -6.53 -16.76 5.54
CA ASP A 175 -6.57 -16.79 7.01
C ASP A 175 -6.35 -15.39 7.60
N LEU A 176 -5.47 -14.60 6.99
CA LEU A 176 -5.22 -13.21 7.40
C LEU A 176 -6.43 -12.30 7.18
N VAL A 177 -7.19 -12.48 6.09
CA VAL A 177 -8.46 -11.75 5.88
C VAL A 177 -9.44 -12.07 7.01
N ASP A 178 -9.54 -13.34 7.37
CA ASP A 178 -10.44 -13.80 8.42
C ASP A 178 -10.01 -13.32 9.82
N LEU A 179 -8.71 -13.29 10.09
CA LEU A 179 -8.12 -12.71 11.29
C LEU A 179 -8.44 -11.21 11.39
N ILE A 180 -8.26 -10.44 10.31
CA ILE A 180 -8.58 -9.00 10.28
C ILE A 180 -10.07 -8.78 10.55
N ARG A 181 -10.93 -9.59 9.91
CA ARG A 181 -12.38 -9.52 10.07
C ARG A 181 -12.81 -9.79 11.52
N ARG A 182 -12.24 -10.79 12.18
CA ARG A 182 -12.53 -11.12 13.59
C ARG A 182 -11.90 -10.12 14.57
N GLY A 183 -10.69 -9.64 14.26
CA GLY A 183 -9.96 -8.69 15.09
C GLY A 183 -10.61 -7.32 15.14
N GLU A 184 -11.32 -6.93 14.07
CA GLU A 184 -11.98 -5.64 13.88
C GLU A 184 -11.05 -4.46 14.25
N PRO A 185 -9.88 -4.33 13.61
CA PRO A 185 -8.93 -3.27 13.94
C PRO A 185 -9.56 -1.89 13.71
N GLY A 186 -9.31 -0.96 14.62
CA GLY A 186 -9.84 0.41 14.53
C GLY A 186 -9.10 1.29 13.53
N SER A 187 -7.93 0.85 13.05
CA SER A 187 -7.04 1.60 12.17
C SER A 187 -6.21 0.70 11.25
N ALA A 188 -5.64 1.27 10.18
CA ALA A 188 -4.71 0.54 9.29
C ALA A 188 -3.46 0.06 10.04
N ASP A 189 -2.98 0.82 11.02
CA ASP A 189 -1.87 0.40 11.89
C ASP A 189 -2.26 -0.77 12.79
N GLY A 190 -3.50 -0.81 13.28
CA GLY A 190 -4.03 -1.97 14.02
C GLY A 190 -4.09 -3.21 13.14
N ALA A 191 -4.54 -3.08 11.89
CA ALA A 191 -4.52 -4.18 10.93
C ALA A 191 -3.07 -4.64 10.65
N ARG A 192 -2.13 -3.71 10.49
CA ARG A 192 -0.70 -4.00 10.25
C ARG A 192 -0.11 -4.75 11.43
N ALA A 193 -0.43 -4.34 12.66
CA ALA A 193 0.00 -5.04 13.86
C ALA A 193 -0.52 -6.49 13.92
N LEU A 194 -1.81 -6.71 13.58
CA LEU A 194 -2.39 -8.05 13.54
C LEU A 194 -1.72 -8.94 12.48
N VAL A 195 -1.52 -8.43 11.27
CA VAL A 195 -0.90 -9.19 10.18
C VAL A 195 0.54 -9.54 10.51
N HIS A 196 1.34 -8.59 11.00
CA HIS A 196 2.72 -8.91 11.42
C HIS A 196 2.76 -9.93 12.57
N GLU A 197 1.87 -9.82 13.56
CA GLU A 197 1.82 -10.78 14.66
C GLU A 197 1.53 -12.20 14.15
N ALA A 198 0.61 -12.32 13.20
CA ALA A 198 0.32 -13.57 12.52
C ALA A 198 1.41 -14.02 11.52
N MET A 199 2.52 -13.30 11.39
CA MET A 199 3.62 -13.66 10.48
C MET A 199 4.93 -13.99 11.19
N LEU A 200 5.02 -13.79 12.50
CA LEU A 200 6.25 -14.06 13.25
C LEU A 200 6.63 -15.55 13.20
N ASP A 201 7.93 -15.86 13.17
CA ASP A 201 8.40 -17.24 12.95
C ASP A 201 8.02 -18.21 14.07
N ASP A 202 7.81 -17.75 15.32
CA ASP A 202 7.21 -18.58 16.38
C ASP A 202 5.77 -18.99 16.07
N PHE A 203 5.03 -18.23 15.26
CA PHE A 203 3.71 -18.61 14.75
C PHE A 203 3.79 -19.71 13.68
N ILE A 204 4.93 -19.88 13.01
CA ILE A 204 5.19 -20.93 12.01
C ILE A 204 5.89 -22.15 12.64
N ALA A 205 6.73 -21.92 13.66
CA ALA A 205 7.59 -22.92 14.27
C ALA A 205 7.01 -23.55 15.55
N SER A 206 6.20 -22.83 16.35
CA SER A 206 5.63 -23.38 17.60
C SER A 206 4.41 -24.29 17.39
N GLU A 207 3.78 -24.22 16.21
CA GLU A 207 2.75 -25.17 15.76
C GLU A 207 3.25 -25.88 14.51
N GLY A 208 4.22 -26.77 14.72
CA GLY A 208 4.81 -27.59 13.68
C GLY A 208 3.73 -28.21 12.79
N VAL A 209 3.95 -28.06 11.49
CA VAL A 209 3.28 -28.70 10.36
C VAL A 209 2.88 -30.14 10.70
N GLN A 210 1.70 -30.30 11.29
CA GLN A 210 0.86 -31.46 11.11
C GLN A 210 -0.30 -30.95 10.29
N MET A 211 -0.35 -31.37 9.02
CA MET A 211 -1.53 -31.23 8.19
C MET A 211 -2.70 -31.86 8.95
N ASP A 212 -3.45 -31.06 9.68
CA ASP A 212 -4.82 -31.39 10.02
C ASP A 212 -5.74 -30.44 9.28
N LEU A 213 -6.80 -31.02 8.77
CA LEU A 213 -7.73 -30.48 7.78
C LEU A 213 -8.64 -29.36 8.33
N PHE A 214 -8.20 -28.62 9.34
CA PHE A 214 -8.88 -27.46 9.93
C PHE A 214 -7.85 -26.50 10.54
N GLY A 215 -7.61 -25.39 9.84
CA GLY A 215 -6.63 -24.36 10.23
C GLY A 215 -6.80 -23.84 11.66
N GLY A 216 -5.67 -23.52 12.28
CA GLY A 216 -5.62 -22.82 13.54
C GLY A 216 -4.29 -22.09 13.63
N LEU A 217 -4.34 -20.77 13.50
CA LEU A 217 -3.31 -19.88 14.02
C LEU A 217 -3.15 -20.16 15.54
N PRO A 218 -2.02 -19.83 16.19
CA PRO A 218 -1.91 -19.82 17.65
C PRO A 218 -3.14 -19.14 18.24
N ARG A 219 -3.80 -19.77 19.25
CA ARG A 219 -5.15 -19.40 19.77
C ARG A 219 -5.53 -18.00 19.34
N GLU A 220 -6.32 -17.87 18.26
CA GLU A 220 -6.55 -16.59 17.56
C GLU A 220 -6.88 -15.42 18.50
N SER A 221 -7.51 -15.72 19.63
CA SER A 221 -7.76 -14.79 20.74
C SER A 221 -6.52 -14.08 21.28
N THR A 222 -5.37 -14.76 21.40
CA THR A 222 -4.10 -14.20 21.85
C THR A 222 -3.51 -13.25 20.82
N VAL A 223 -3.51 -13.61 19.53
CA VAL A 223 -3.03 -12.74 18.43
C VAL A 223 -3.88 -11.45 18.38
N ILE A 224 -5.20 -11.61 18.44
CA ILE A 224 -6.14 -10.48 18.47
C ILE A 224 -5.91 -9.62 19.71
N ALA A 225 -5.76 -10.23 20.89
CA ALA A 225 -5.49 -9.51 22.13
C ALA A 225 -4.18 -8.71 22.06
N ARG A 226 -3.09 -9.32 21.58
CA ARG A 226 -1.78 -8.67 21.44
C ARG A 226 -1.83 -7.50 20.45
N GLY A 227 -2.46 -7.71 19.29
CA GLY A 227 -2.66 -6.65 18.29
C GLY A 227 -3.46 -5.46 18.86
N ARG A 228 -4.55 -5.72 19.59
CA ARG A 228 -5.35 -4.68 20.25
C ARG A 228 -4.58 -3.93 21.34
N ILE A 229 -3.79 -4.63 22.15
CA ILE A 229 -2.93 -4.00 23.17
C ILE A 229 -1.90 -3.11 22.49
N ARG A 230 -1.23 -3.59 21.43
CA ARG A 230 -0.27 -2.79 20.66
C ARG A 230 -0.92 -1.55 20.05
N GLU A 231 -2.08 -1.69 19.42
CA GLU A 231 -2.82 -0.56 18.87
C GLU A 231 -3.13 0.47 19.97
N ALA A 232 -3.60 0.01 21.13
CA ALA A 232 -3.92 0.88 22.27
C ALA A 232 -2.67 1.59 22.84
N VAL A 233 -1.55 0.89 22.99
CA VAL A 233 -0.26 1.48 23.42
C VAL A 233 0.18 2.57 22.44
N MET A 234 0.25 2.26 21.15
CA MET A 234 0.66 3.23 20.13
C MET A 234 -0.28 4.44 20.06
N ARG A 235 -1.59 4.20 20.19
CA ARG A 235 -2.59 5.27 20.23
C ARG A 235 -2.41 6.18 21.44
N SER A 236 -2.12 5.62 22.61
CA SER A 236 -1.84 6.40 23.82
C SER A 236 -0.58 7.24 23.67
N LEU A 237 0.52 6.63 23.21
CA LEU A 237 1.79 7.34 23.02
C LEU A 237 1.67 8.49 22.01
N ARG A 238 0.97 8.28 20.88
CA ARG A 238 0.73 9.34 19.88
C ARG A 238 -0.16 10.46 20.40
N LYS A 239 -1.18 10.12 21.21
CA LYS A 239 -2.05 11.12 21.84
C LYS A 239 -1.25 12.00 22.79
N ASP A 240 -0.42 11.38 23.62
CA ASP A 240 0.41 12.08 24.59
C ASP A 240 1.48 12.92 23.87
N GLU A 241 2.15 12.38 22.85
CA GLU A 241 3.09 13.13 22.00
C GLU A 241 2.44 14.38 21.41
N ARG A 242 1.25 14.28 20.80
CA ARG A 242 0.54 15.44 20.24
C ARG A 242 0.21 16.47 21.31
N THR A 243 -0.17 16.01 22.50
CA THR A 243 -0.52 16.88 23.64
C THR A 243 0.73 17.65 24.11
N PHE A 244 1.82 16.95 24.39
CA PHE A 244 3.06 17.58 24.85
C PHE A 244 3.74 18.41 23.76
N ALA A 245 3.67 17.99 22.49
CA ALA A 245 4.14 18.79 21.36
C ALA A 245 3.37 20.11 21.23
N ALA A 246 2.05 20.11 21.45
CA ALA A 246 1.26 21.33 21.46
C ALA A 246 1.61 22.24 22.65
N LEU A 247 1.87 21.68 23.84
CA LEU A 247 2.31 22.43 25.02
C LEU A 247 3.69 23.08 24.81
N VAL A 248 4.64 22.35 24.23
CA VAL A 248 5.98 22.86 23.93
C VAL A 248 5.92 23.92 22.83
N LYS A 249 5.19 23.67 21.74
CA LYS A 249 5.07 24.59 20.60
C LYS A 249 4.40 25.91 20.97
N ASN A 250 3.41 25.88 21.86
CA ASN A 250 2.62 27.05 22.24
C ASN A 250 2.95 27.56 23.66
N ALA A 251 4.12 27.21 24.20
CA ALA A 251 4.49 27.49 25.58
C ALA A 251 4.32 28.98 25.95
N ASP A 252 4.84 29.88 25.11
CA ASP A 252 4.77 31.33 25.35
C ASP A 252 3.32 31.85 25.37
N ALA A 253 2.46 31.35 24.47
CA ALA A 253 1.05 31.75 24.40
C ALA A 253 0.23 31.20 25.59
N VAL A 254 0.53 29.97 26.01
CA VAL A 254 -0.13 29.33 27.16
C VAL A 254 0.26 30.03 28.46
N GLU A 255 1.54 30.41 28.61
CA GLU A 255 2.03 31.17 29.76
C GLU A 255 1.53 32.62 29.78
N ALA A 256 1.45 33.28 28.62
CA ALA A 256 0.83 34.60 28.49
C ALA A 256 -0.66 34.60 28.93
N GLY A 257 -1.34 33.45 28.80
CA GLY A 257 -2.69 33.23 29.32
C GLY A 257 -2.78 33.04 30.84
N GLY A 258 -1.67 33.15 31.58
CA GLY A 258 -1.60 33.01 33.04
C GLY A 258 -1.36 31.59 33.55
N ASN A 259 -1.07 30.62 32.66
CA ASN A 259 -0.70 29.26 33.07
C ASN A 259 0.79 29.18 33.39
N VAL A 260 1.19 28.28 34.28
CA VAL A 260 2.60 28.00 34.58
C VAL A 260 2.95 26.62 34.03
N LEU A 261 3.83 26.56 33.03
CA LEU A 261 4.26 25.31 32.41
C LEU A 261 5.63 24.89 32.93
N ALA A 262 5.76 23.60 33.27
CA ALA A 262 7.06 22.96 33.46
C ALA A 262 7.67 22.64 32.08
N ARG A 263 8.27 23.64 31.44
CA ARG A 263 8.79 23.52 30.05
C ARG A 263 9.73 22.32 29.88
N SER A 264 10.73 22.20 30.74
CA SER A 264 11.70 21.10 30.70
C SER A 264 11.05 19.73 30.89
N ASP A 265 10.07 19.61 31.79
CA ASP A 265 9.36 18.35 32.00
C ASP A 265 8.49 17.98 30.78
N ASN A 266 7.83 18.96 30.15
CA ASN A 266 7.03 18.75 28.96
C ASN A 266 7.90 18.32 27.76
N GLU A 267 9.07 18.93 27.60
CA GLU A 267 10.06 18.54 26.59
C GLU A 267 10.60 17.12 26.86
N ALA A 268 10.94 16.79 28.10
CA ALA A 268 11.39 15.46 28.48
C ALA A 268 10.31 14.39 28.25
N ARG A 269 9.04 14.71 28.53
CA ARG A 269 7.89 13.83 28.26
C ARG A 269 7.68 13.61 26.77
N LEU A 270 7.78 14.67 25.97
CA LEU A 270 7.69 14.59 24.51
C LEU A 270 8.80 13.70 23.92
N ALA A 271 10.05 13.91 24.34
CA ALA A 271 11.18 13.11 23.87
C ALA A 271 11.03 11.63 24.24
N LEU A 272 10.58 11.37 25.46
CA LEU A 272 10.34 10.02 25.96
C LEU A 272 9.20 9.31 25.22
N ASP A 273 8.08 9.98 24.94
CA ASP A 273 6.99 9.36 24.19
C ASP A 273 7.40 9.02 22.75
N ARG A 274 8.24 9.87 22.12
CA ARG A 274 8.83 9.56 20.81
C ARG A 274 9.75 8.35 20.85
N ALA A 275 10.66 8.30 21.83
CA ALA A 275 11.56 7.16 22.00
C ALA A 275 10.80 5.86 22.29
N ALA A 276 9.75 5.92 23.11
CA ALA A 276 8.88 4.78 23.39
C ALA A 276 8.12 4.31 22.13
N GLN A 277 7.64 5.22 21.27
CA GLN A 277 6.98 4.84 20.02
C GLN A 277 7.93 4.10 19.08
N GLU A 278 9.16 4.58 18.95
CA GLU A 278 10.16 3.95 18.08
C GLU A 278 10.52 2.54 18.58
N LEU A 279 10.75 2.43 19.89
CA LEU A 279 11.05 1.15 20.54
C LEU A 279 9.90 0.15 20.38
N VAL A 280 8.64 0.56 20.59
CA VAL A 280 7.48 -0.33 20.37
C VAL A 280 7.38 -0.72 18.90
N SER A 281 7.61 0.20 17.97
CA SER A 281 7.53 -0.09 16.54
C SER A 281 8.55 -1.13 16.09
N ARG A 282 9.77 -1.09 16.64
CA ARG A 282 10.86 -2.03 16.33
C ARG A 282 10.81 -3.36 17.08
N LEU A 283 10.50 -3.33 18.38
CA LEU A 283 10.75 -4.45 19.30
C LEU A 283 9.48 -5.16 19.79
N SER A 284 8.29 -4.59 19.64
CA SER A 284 7.06 -5.22 20.17
C SER A 284 6.72 -6.58 19.55
N LEU A 285 7.28 -6.86 18.38
CA LEU A 285 7.10 -8.09 17.63
C LEU A 285 8.28 -9.05 17.72
N ARG A 286 9.39 -8.65 18.33
CA ARG A 286 10.58 -9.49 18.44
C ARG A 286 10.59 -10.23 19.78
N SER A 287 11.23 -11.39 19.81
CA SER A 287 11.57 -12.07 21.06
C SER A 287 12.47 -11.17 21.92
N GLY A 288 12.22 -11.13 23.22
CA GLY A 288 12.88 -10.24 24.17
C GLY A 288 11.89 -9.56 25.13
N GLU A 289 12.42 -8.81 26.11
CA GLU A 289 11.66 -8.30 27.26
C GLU A 289 10.36 -7.56 26.87
N ILE A 290 10.41 -6.74 25.82
CA ILE A 290 9.25 -5.99 25.34
C ILE A 290 8.23 -6.92 24.68
N GLY A 291 8.67 -7.82 23.80
CA GLY A 291 7.81 -8.80 23.16
C GLY A 291 7.13 -9.75 24.15
N GLU A 292 7.89 -10.22 25.15
CA GLU A 292 7.39 -11.04 26.26
C GLU A 292 6.37 -10.28 27.10
N ALA A 293 6.61 -8.99 27.41
CA ALA A 293 5.65 -8.17 28.13
C ALA A 293 4.33 -7.97 27.34
N PHE A 294 4.40 -7.89 26.01
CA PHE A 294 3.20 -7.91 25.15
C PHE A 294 2.49 -9.26 25.17
N ALA A 295 3.23 -10.38 25.14
CA ALA A 295 2.68 -11.72 25.20
C ALA A 295 2.01 -12.03 26.55
N GLU A 296 2.65 -11.65 27.66
CA GLU A 296 2.12 -11.76 29.02
C GLU A 296 0.81 -10.95 29.16
N ALA A 297 0.83 -9.69 28.70
CA ALA A 297 -0.33 -8.82 28.72
C ALA A 297 -1.49 -9.39 27.87
N ALA A 298 -1.19 -9.97 26.70
CA ALA A 298 -2.18 -10.62 25.85
C ALA A 298 -2.77 -11.87 26.52
N ALA A 299 -1.94 -12.70 27.15
CA ALA A 299 -2.40 -13.88 27.87
C ALA A 299 -3.34 -13.52 29.03
N ALA A 300 -3.04 -12.47 29.80
CA ALA A 300 -3.90 -11.98 30.87
C ALA A 300 -5.27 -11.49 30.36
N VAL A 301 -5.29 -10.81 29.19
CA VAL A 301 -6.53 -10.39 28.54
C VAL A 301 -7.34 -11.59 28.04
N THR A 302 -6.70 -12.57 27.42
CA THR A 302 -7.37 -13.78 26.94
C THR A 302 -7.97 -14.60 28.08
N LYS A 303 -7.32 -14.62 29.25
CA LYS A 303 -7.83 -15.26 30.48
C LYS A 303 -8.94 -14.48 31.19
N GLY A 304 -9.22 -13.24 30.77
CA GLY A 304 -10.21 -12.36 31.41
C GLY A 304 -9.72 -11.69 32.70
N GLU A 305 -8.42 -11.76 33.00
CA GLU A 305 -7.79 -11.18 34.20
C GLU A 305 -7.58 -9.66 34.05
N ALA A 306 -7.47 -9.17 32.82
CA ALA A 306 -7.30 -7.76 32.50
C ALA A 306 -8.14 -7.34 31.29
N THR A 307 -8.51 -6.05 31.24
CA THR A 307 -9.07 -5.48 30.00
C THR A 307 -7.93 -5.05 29.06
N PRO A 308 -8.15 -5.05 27.73
CA PRO A 308 -7.14 -4.58 26.77
C PRO A 308 -6.61 -3.18 27.08
N GLY A 309 -7.51 -2.27 27.52
CA GLY A 309 -7.12 -0.91 27.90
C GLY A 309 -6.31 -0.85 29.19
N GLY A 310 -6.64 -1.66 30.19
CA GLY A 310 -5.87 -1.75 31.44
C GLY A 310 -4.47 -2.31 31.21
N ALA A 311 -4.38 -3.40 30.45
CA ALA A 311 -3.11 -4.01 30.05
C ALA A 311 -2.23 -3.03 29.25
N ALA A 312 -2.81 -2.34 28.27
CA ALA A 312 -2.10 -1.33 27.47
C ALA A 312 -1.58 -0.17 28.33
N LYS A 313 -2.35 0.31 29.31
CA LYS A 313 -1.91 1.40 30.21
C LYS A 313 -0.73 0.97 31.08
N GLY A 314 -0.79 -0.22 31.67
CA GLY A 314 0.30 -0.78 32.46
C GLY A 314 1.57 -0.96 31.64
N LEU A 315 1.43 -1.51 30.44
CA LEU A 315 2.54 -1.74 29.51
C LEU A 315 3.16 -0.42 29.02
N THR A 316 2.34 0.57 28.68
CA THR A 316 2.81 1.92 28.31
C THR A 316 3.69 2.51 29.41
N GLN A 317 3.27 2.39 30.68
CA GLN A 317 4.06 2.91 31.79
C GLN A 317 5.37 2.12 31.99
N ARG A 318 5.34 0.79 31.83
CA ARG A 318 6.55 -0.06 31.88
C ARG A 318 7.56 0.37 30.81
N ILE A 319 7.12 0.52 29.56
CA ILE A 319 7.96 0.96 28.43
C ILE A 319 8.58 2.33 28.71
N ARG A 320 7.79 3.28 29.20
CA ARG A 320 8.29 4.62 29.56
C ARG A 320 9.36 4.56 30.65
N ASN A 321 9.18 3.69 31.65
CA ASN A 321 10.16 3.54 32.72
C ASN A 321 11.47 2.93 32.21
N ALA A 322 11.40 1.91 31.35
CA ALA A 322 12.59 1.32 30.70
C ALA A 322 13.35 2.36 29.85
N VAL A 323 12.61 3.17 29.08
CA VAL A 323 13.20 4.30 28.30
C VAL A 323 13.89 5.31 29.22
N LYS A 324 13.30 5.66 30.37
CA LYS A 324 13.92 6.58 31.36
C LYS A 324 15.16 6.02 32.03
N ALA A 325 15.18 4.71 32.29
CA ALA A 325 16.28 4.05 32.99
C ALA A 325 17.57 4.02 32.14
N GLY A 326 17.49 4.36 30.85
CA GLY A 326 18.63 4.31 29.93
C GLY A 326 18.83 2.93 29.28
N ASP A 327 17.91 2.00 29.50
CA ASP A 327 17.95 0.63 28.99
C ASP A 327 17.86 0.58 27.45
N LEU A 328 17.55 1.68 26.77
CA LEU A 328 17.56 1.78 25.30
C LEU A 328 18.88 1.29 24.69
N LEU A 329 20.03 1.73 25.22
CA LEU A 329 21.35 1.35 24.69
C LEU A 329 21.74 -0.09 25.03
N GLU A 330 21.16 -0.69 26.07
CA GLU A 330 21.43 -2.06 26.49
C GLU A 330 20.47 -3.05 25.80
N LEU A 331 19.20 -2.68 25.62
CA LEU A 331 18.19 -3.43 24.86
C LEU A 331 18.49 -3.42 23.36
N GLU A 332 18.90 -2.28 22.78
CA GLU A 332 19.36 -2.21 21.39
C GLU A 332 20.66 -2.99 21.19
N ARG A 333 21.59 -2.97 22.16
CA ARG A 333 22.82 -3.79 22.09
C ARG A 333 22.52 -5.28 22.22
N LYS A 334 21.66 -5.71 23.16
CA LYS A 334 21.32 -7.14 23.33
C LYS A 334 20.63 -7.70 22.07
N ALA A 335 19.71 -6.96 21.46
CA ALA A 335 19.03 -7.39 20.23
C ALA A 335 19.93 -7.43 18.98
N VAL A 336 21.08 -6.73 18.99
CA VAL A 336 22.06 -6.72 17.90
C VAL A 336 23.22 -7.70 18.14
N ILE A 337 23.54 -8.00 19.41
CA ILE A 337 24.71 -8.81 19.79
C ILE A 337 24.36 -10.28 20.04
N ASP A 338 23.10 -10.60 20.36
CA ASP A 338 22.64 -11.98 20.59
C ASP A 338 21.65 -12.40 19.48
N PRO A 339 22.15 -12.73 18.27
CA PRO A 339 21.29 -13.29 17.24
C PRO A 339 20.77 -14.66 17.69
N ASP A 340 19.54 -15.00 17.30
CA ASP A 340 18.98 -16.32 17.55
C ASP A 340 19.92 -17.43 17.06
N ALA A 341 19.87 -18.59 17.73
CA ALA A 341 20.62 -19.76 17.29
C ALA A 341 20.26 -20.08 15.83
N PRO A 342 21.26 -20.30 14.95
CA PRO A 342 21.01 -20.54 13.54
C PRO A 342 20.08 -21.74 13.36
N SER A 343 19.12 -21.61 12.44
CA SER A 343 18.16 -22.70 12.16
C SER A 343 18.90 -23.98 11.76
N PRO A 344 18.33 -25.18 11.95
CA PRO A 344 18.97 -26.43 11.54
C PRO A 344 19.35 -26.45 10.05
N GLN A 345 18.60 -25.72 9.21
CA GLN A 345 18.93 -25.54 7.80
C GLN A 345 20.12 -24.60 7.59
N ALA A 346 20.23 -23.51 8.35
CA ALA A 346 21.37 -22.60 8.31
C ALA A 346 22.66 -23.29 8.80
N VAL A 347 22.56 -24.12 9.85
CA VAL A 347 23.66 -24.97 10.32
C VAL A 347 24.10 -25.95 9.23
N LYS A 348 23.15 -26.65 8.61
CA LYS A 348 23.43 -27.59 7.52
C LYS A 348 24.00 -26.91 6.26
N ALA A 349 23.59 -25.68 5.97
CA ALA A 349 24.15 -24.88 4.89
C ALA A 349 25.58 -24.42 5.22
N ALA A 350 25.84 -24.10 6.50
CA ALA A 350 27.16 -23.73 6.99
C ALA A 350 28.16 -24.90 6.97
N GLU A 351 27.71 -26.16 7.07
CA GLU A 351 28.56 -27.36 6.94
C GLU A 351 29.38 -27.36 5.63
N ALA A 352 28.86 -26.76 4.56
CA ALA A 352 29.57 -26.61 3.29
C ALA A 352 30.78 -25.65 3.35
N PHE A 353 30.87 -24.84 4.41
CA PHE A 353 31.91 -23.83 4.68
C PHE A 353 32.87 -24.24 5.81
N ASP A 354 32.68 -25.40 6.43
CA ASP A 354 33.52 -25.89 7.53
C ASP A 354 34.97 -26.16 7.12
N GLN A 355 35.21 -26.38 5.82
CA GLN A 355 36.54 -26.55 5.26
C GLN A 355 36.98 -25.29 4.52
N PRO A 356 38.10 -24.66 4.92
CA PRO A 356 38.71 -23.57 4.15
C PRO A 356 39.04 -24.03 2.72
N GLY A 357 38.51 -23.34 1.72
CA GLY A 357 38.59 -23.71 0.31
C GLY A 357 37.58 -24.77 -0.14
N GLY A 358 36.60 -25.12 0.70
CA GLY A 358 35.59 -26.15 0.44
C GLY A 358 34.49 -25.71 -0.53
N ARG A 359 33.53 -26.61 -0.74
CA ARG A 359 32.45 -26.46 -1.73
C ARG A 359 31.62 -25.19 -1.52
N GLY A 360 31.33 -24.82 -0.28
CA GLY A 360 30.59 -23.59 0.03
C GLY A 360 31.32 -22.31 -0.43
N GLN A 361 32.66 -22.26 -0.27
CA GLN A 361 33.47 -21.15 -0.78
C GLN A 361 33.59 -21.18 -2.30
N ALA A 362 33.74 -22.35 -2.91
CA ALA A 362 33.80 -22.50 -4.37
C ALA A 362 32.49 -22.08 -5.05
N ASP A 363 31.35 -22.35 -4.42
CA ASP A 363 30.02 -22.01 -4.93
C ASP A 363 29.69 -20.50 -4.81
N GLN A 364 30.51 -19.71 -4.09
CA GLN A 364 30.41 -18.24 -4.03
C GLN A 364 31.31 -17.51 -5.05
N ILE A 365 32.23 -18.22 -5.70
CA ILE A 365 33.14 -17.64 -6.71
C ILE A 365 32.41 -17.25 -8.00
N PRO A 366 31.49 -18.07 -8.57
CA PRO A 366 30.76 -17.65 -9.73
C PRO A 366 29.69 -16.60 -9.34
N PRO A 367 29.63 -15.44 -10.03
CA PRO A 367 28.53 -14.49 -9.83
C PRO A 367 27.20 -15.18 -10.11
N LYS A 368 26.17 -14.85 -9.35
CA LYS A 368 24.86 -15.45 -9.57
C LYS A 368 24.35 -15.08 -10.96
N PRO A 369 23.54 -15.94 -11.61
CA PRO A 369 23.02 -15.66 -12.96
C PRO A 369 22.28 -14.32 -13.05
N GLU A 370 21.58 -13.95 -11.96
CA GLU A 370 20.89 -12.66 -11.78
C GLU A 370 21.85 -11.45 -11.81
N ASP A 371 23.05 -11.60 -11.25
CA ASP A 371 24.07 -10.55 -11.26
C ASP A 371 24.78 -10.47 -12.62
N VAL A 372 24.96 -11.61 -13.30
CA VAL A 372 25.55 -11.68 -14.65
C VAL A 372 24.69 -10.95 -15.68
N GLU A 373 23.35 -11.05 -15.60
CA GLU A 373 22.44 -10.30 -16.49
C GLU A 373 22.47 -8.79 -16.23
N LEU A 374 22.62 -8.38 -14.96
CA LEU A 374 22.78 -6.97 -14.56
C LEU A 374 24.13 -6.39 -15.03
N GLU A 375 25.21 -7.15 -14.93
CA GLU A 375 26.54 -6.73 -15.37
C GLU A 375 26.71 -6.78 -16.90
N ALA A 376 26.09 -7.75 -17.58
CA ALA A 376 26.11 -7.83 -19.05
C ALA A 376 25.25 -6.75 -19.73
N GLY A 377 24.29 -6.16 -19.01
CA GLY A 377 23.46 -5.05 -19.48
C GLY A 377 24.11 -3.67 -19.40
N LEU A 378 25.27 -3.53 -18.75
CA LEU A 378 26.02 -2.29 -18.68
C LEU A 378 26.84 -2.10 -19.96
N SER A 379 26.32 -1.32 -20.90
CA SER A 379 27.11 -0.90 -22.07
C SER A 379 28.35 -0.11 -21.63
N PRO A 380 29.54 -0.38 -22.20
CA PRO A 380 30.76 0.41 -21.97
C PRO A 380 30.62 1.75 -22.68
N GLY A 381 29.88 2.67 -22.04
CA GLY A 381 29.57 4.00 -22.56
C GLY A 381 28.76 4.87 -21.60
N LEU A 382 28.58 4.43 -20.34
CA LEU A 382 27.68 5.04 -19.35
C LEU A 382 27.94 6.54 -19.08
N PHE A 383 29.08 7.08 -19.51
CA PHE A 383 29.45 8.49 -19.35
C PHE A 383 29.83 9.23 -20.64
N ASP A 384 29.85 8.57 -21.81
CA ASP A 384 30.27 9.21 -23.09
C ASP A 384 29.10 9.79 -23.91
N ASP A 385 27.85 9.39 -23.62
CA ASP A 385 26.65 9.88 -24.30
C ASP A 385 25.77 10.76 -23.40
N LEU A 386 26.38 11.64 -22.60
CA LEU A 386 25.61 12.69 -21.93
C LEU A 386 25.13 13.71 -22.98
N PRO A 387 23.81 13.87 -23.19
CA PRO A 387 23.33 14.84 -24.14
C PRO A 387 23.71 16.26 -23.70
N THR A 388 24.29 17.04 -24.63
CA THR A 388 24.66 18.45 -24.44
C THR A 388 23.46 19.39 -24.27
N ASP A 389 22.26 18.90 -24.57
CA ASP A 389 21.05 19.72 -24.54
C ASP A 389 20.28 19.43 -23.25
N MET A 390 20.15 20.46 -22.43
CA MET A 390 19.48 20.41 -21.13
C MET A 390 18.02 19.96 -21.31
N PRO A 391 17.48 19.08 -20.44
CA PRO A 391 16.09 18.61 -20.50
C PRO A 391 15.05 19.76 -20.59
N GLU A 392 15.39 20.91 -20.03
CA GLU A 392 14.60 22.13 -20.07
C GLU A 392 14.42 22.71 -21.48
N GLU A 393 15.45 22.66 -22.34
CA GLU A 393 15.35 23.18 -23.72
C GLU A 393 14.44 22.31 -24.60
N ARG A 394 14.45 20.99 -24.38
CA ARG A 394 13.53 20.07 -25.08
C ARG A 394 12.08 20.29 -24.63
N ALA A 395 11.86 20.48 -23.33
CA ALA A 395 10.54 20.80 -22.80
C ALA A 395 10.02 22.13 -23.37
N LEU A 396 10.88 23.15 -23.48
CA LEU A 396 10.53 24.44 -24.06
C LEU A 396 10.13 24.34 -25.55
N ASN A 397 10.82 23.51 -26.32
CA ASN A 397 10.52 23.30 -27.74
C ASN A 397 9.19 22.55 -27.96
N VAL A 398 8.84 21.60 -27.10
CA VAL A 398 7.52 20.92 -27.12
C VAL A 398 6.40 21.91 -26.80
N LEU A 399 6.59 22.78 -25.81
CA LEU A 399 5.61 23.80 -25.45
C LEU A 399 5.39 24.83 -26.58
N ARG A 400 6.44 25.18 -27.32
CA ARG A 400 6.35 26.08 -28.50
C ARG A 400 5.62 25.43 -29.68
N ALA A 401 5.76 24.12 -29.89
CA ALA A 401 5.03 23.41 -30.93
C ALA A 401 3.52 23.29 -30.66
N CYS A 402 3.11 23.36 -29.38
CA CYS A 402 1.70 23.31 -28.97
C CYS A 402 0.99 24.68 -28.97
N ALA A 403 1.70 25.78 -29.24
CA ALA A 403 1.13 27.13 -29.31
C ALA A 403 1.44 27.78 -30.66
N PRO A 404 0.54 27.73 -31.66
CA PRO A 404 0.74 28.47 -32.90
C PRO A 404 0.45 29.96 -32.62
N GLY A 405 1.50 30.76 -32.33
CA GLY A 405 1.32 32.18 -32.08
C GLY A 405 2.58 33.00 -31.80
N ARG A 406 3.14 33.54 -32.90
CA ARG A 406 4.06 34.71 -33.02
C ARG A 406 5.54 34.54 -32.64
N GLY A 407 6.31 34.24 -33.68
CA GLY A 407 7.67 34.68 -33.95
C GLY A 407 7.86 34.64 -35.46
#